data_AF-A0A017RUI1-F1
#
_entry.id   AF-A0A017RUI1-F1
#
_cell.length_a   1.000
_cell.length_b   1.000
_cell.length_c   1.000
_cell.angle_alpha   90.00
_cell.angle_beta   90.00
_cell.angle_gamma   90.00
#
_symmetry.space_group_name_H-M   'P 1'
#
loop_
_entity.id
_entity.type
_entity.pdbx_description
1 polymer ?
#
loop_
_entity_poly.entity_id
_entity_poly.type
_entity_poly.pdbx_seq_one_letter_code
_entity_poly.pdbx_strand_id
1 'polypeptide(L)'
;MSAFIKALLFVVVAEMGDKTQLLAMAFASKYKAKDVMLGVFIATIFNHAIAVGVGNYLSSVIPMEYVKIAAAISFIFFGLWTIRGDEIDDEDEKKTKFGPVITVAIAFFIAEMGDKTQLMTVAIAAQFKQPIWVLTGTTVGMLVADGIGILGGSWLAKHVPEKYIKWGAALVFMIFGIITLIDVLPYRYLSAIYIIPFCVVLSILVYIVGFRNKNSDEDKKDMDNSEM
;
A
#
# COMPACT_ATOMS: atom_id res chain seq x y z
N MET A 1 2.45 -19.09 9.64
CA MET A 1 1.23 -18.42 10.19
C MET A 1 1.46 -16.93 10.46
N SER A 2 2.49 -16.54 11.21
CA SER A 2 2.77 -15.10 11.49
C SER A 2 3.03 -14.28 10.23
N ALA A 3 3.78 -14.80 9.25
CA ALA A 3 4.05 -14.11 7.98
C ALA A 3 2.77 -13.89 7.15
N PHE A 4 1.90 -14.90 7.08
CA PHE A 4 0.60 -14.81 6.40
C PHE A 4 -0.28 -13.72 6.98
N ILE A 5 -0.49 -13.73 8.31
CA ILE A 5 -1.35 -12.75 8.99
C ILE A 5 -0.79 -11.34 8.83
N LYS A 6 0.52 -11.15 9.00
CA LYS A 6 1.15 -9.84 8.80
C LYS A 6 1.03 -9.36 7.36
N ALA A 7 1.32 -10.22 6.38
CA ALA A 7 1.19 -9.89 4.96
C ALA A 7 -0.25 -9.50 4.60
N LEU A 8 -1.23 -10.28 5.07
CA LEU A 8 -2.66 -9.99 4.88
C LEU A 8 -3.02 -8.63 5.47
N LEU A 9 -2.72 -8.40 6.76
CA LEU A 9 -3.09 -7.16 7.44
C LEU A 9 -2.42 -5.96 6.79
N PHE A 10 -1.14 -6.07 6.41
CA PHE A 10 -0.46 -4.98 5.74
C PHE A 10 -1.05 -4.66 4.38
N VAL A 11 -1.35 -5.65 3.54
CA VAL A 11 -1.98 -5.40 2.23
C VAL A 11 -3.37 -4.82 2.40
N VAL A 12 -4.21 -5.36 3.29
CA VAL A 12 -5.55 -4.81 3.53
C VAL A 12 -5.48 -3.33 3.90
N VAL A 13 -4.53 -2.99 4.76
CA VAL A 13 -4.35 -1.62 5.24
C VAL A 13 -3.75 -0.71 4.17
N ALA A 14 -2.78 -1.20 3.39
CA ALA A 14 -2.12 -0.44 2.33
C ALA A 14 -3.06 -0.11 1.16
N GLU A 15 -3.94 -1.06 0.84
CA GLU A 15 -4.85 -1.00 -0.29
C GLU A 15 -6.14 -0.21 0.02
N MET A 16 -6.47 -0.07 1.30
CA MET A 16 -7.70 0.63 1.71
C MET A 16 -7.67 2.12 1.33
N GLY A 17 -8.59 2.51 0.46
CA GLY A 17 -8.71 3.87 -0.05
C GLY A 17 -7.70 4.21 -1.15
N ASP A 18 -7.12 3.18 -1.79
CA ASP A 18 -6.11 3.37 -2.84
C ASP A 18 -6.69 3.46 -4.26
N LYS A 19 -5.89 3.98 -5.20
CA LYS A 19 -6.25 4.15 -6.61
C LYS A 19 -6.69 2.84 -7.27
N THR A 20 -6.04 1.72 -6.94
CA THR A 20 -6.29 0.38 -7.45
C THR A 20 -7.61 -0.19 -6.90
N GLN A 21 -7.93 0.08 -5.64
CA GLN A 21 -9.24 -0.20 -5.07
C GLN A 21 -10.35 0.63 -5.76
N LEU A 22 -10.11 1.91 -6.02
CA LEU A 22 -11.05 2.77 -6.78
C LEU A 22 -11.23 2.29 -8.22
N LEU A 23 -10.16 1.83 -8.88
CA LEU A 23 -10.20 1.20 -10.20
C LEU A 23 -11.07 -0.07 -10.18
N ALA A 24 -10.91 -0.93 -9.18
CA ALA A 24 -11.74 -2.12 -9.00
C ALA A 24 -13.23 -1.76 -8.82
N MET A 25 -13.53 -0.71 -8.03
CA MET A 25 -14.88 -0.17 -7.88
C MET A 25 -15.44 0.37 -9.20
N ALA A 26 -14.64 1.10 -9.97
CA ALA A 26 -15.02 1.64 -11.28
C ALA A 26 -15.37 0.50 -12.25
N PHE A 27 -14.57 -0.57 -12.29
CA PHE A 27 -14.89 -1.75 -13.09
C PHE A 27 -16.14 -2.48 -12.60
N ALA A 28 -16.39 -2.54 -11.28
CA ALA A 28 -17.59 -3.15 -10.72
C ALA A 28 -18.89 -2.38 -11.06
N SER A 29 -18.79 -1.11 -11.47
CA SER A 29 -19.94 -0.37 -12.02
C SER A 29 -20.30 -0.79 -13.46
N LYS A 30 -19.34 -1.34 -14.20
CA LYS A 30 -19.47 -1.74 -15.62
C LYS A 30 -19.64 -3.25 -15.80
N TYR A 31 -19.05 -4.06 -14.92
CA TYR A 31 -18.98 -5.52 -15.00
C TYR A 31 -19.48 -6.18 -13.71
N LYS A 32 -19.77 -7.49 -13.78
CA LYS A 32 -20.21 -8.24 -12.58
C LYS A 32 -19.06 -8.33 -11.58
N ALA A 33 -19.35 -8.08 -10.30
CA ALA A 33 -18.35 -8.10 -9.22
C ALA A 33 -17.47 -9.36 -9.22
N LYS A 34 -18.04 -10.54 -9.48
CA LYS A 34 -17.26 -11.80 -9.57
C LYS A 34 -16.21 -11.81 -10.69
N ASP A 35 -16.51 -11.18 -11.82
CA ASP A 35 -15.62 -11.15 -12.99
C ASP A 35 -14.49 -10.13 -12.74
N VAL A 36 -14.82 -9.03 -12.05
CA VAL A 36 -13.83 -8.05 -11.56
C VAL A 36 -12.90 -8.68 -10.52
N MET A 37 -13.46 -9.31 -9.48
CA MET A 37 -12.67 -9.99 -8.44
C MET A 37 -11.77 -11.09 -9.00
N LEU A 38 -12.21 -11.81 -10.05
CA LEU A 38 -11.37 -12.79 -10.72
C LEU A 38 -10.23 -12.13 -11.50
N GLY A 39 -10.48 -11.00 -12.15
CA GLY A 39 -9.45 -10.20 -12.82
C GLY A 39 -8.40 -9.68 -11.84
N VAL A 40 -8.85 -9.07 -10.74
CA VAL A 40 -8.00 -8.63 -9.62
C VAL A 40 -7.16 -9.80 -9.12
N PHE A 41 -7.77 -10.93 -8.76
CA PHE A 41 -7.05 -12.11 -8.28
C PHE A 41 -5.90 -12.55 -9.20
N ILE A 42 -6.16 -12.61 -10.50
CA ILE A 42 -5.15 -12.98 -11.50
C ILE A 42 -4.01 -11.96 -11.49
N ALA A 43 -4.33 -10.66 -11.60
CA ALA A 43 -3.34 -9.59 -11.57
C ALA A 43 -2.47 -9.64 -10.31
N THR A 44 -3.12 -9.76 -9.15
CA THR A 44 -2.48 -9.82 -7.83
C THR A 44 -1.52 -10.98 -7.72
N ILE A 45 -1.92 -12.20 -8.11
CA ILE A 45 -1.02 -13.36 -8.03
C ILE A 45 0.24 -13.12 -8.84
N PHE A 46 0.13 -12.60 -10.07
CA PHE A 46 1.31 -12.36 -10.90
C PHE A 46 2.18 -11.24 -10.32
N ASN A 47 1.60 -10.10 -9.94
CA ASN A 47 2.36 -8.99 -9.36
C ASN A 47 3.04 -9.35 -8.04
N HIS A 48 2.32 -10.02 -7.15
CA HIS A 48 2.85 -10.42 -5.86
C HIS A 48 3.82 -11.60 -5.97
N ALA A 49 3.66 -12.51 -6.93
CA ALA A 49 4.65 -13.55 -7.16
C ALA A 49 6.00 -12.97 -7.62
N ILE A 50 5.98 -11.94 -8.47
CA ILE A 50 7.19 -11.19 -8.86
C ILE A 50 7.82 -10.56 -7.62
N ALA A 51 7.04 -9.81 -6.83
CA ALA A 51 7.52 -9.15 -5.62
C ALA A 51 8.12 -10.13 -4.60
N VAL A 52 7.42 -11.24 -4.34
CA VAL A 52 7.88 -12.31 -3.45
C VAL A 52 9.14 -12.97 -3.97
N GLY A 53 9.22 -13.23 -5.28
CA GLY A 53 10.41 -13.76 -5.93
C GLY A 53 11.63 -12.86 -5.74
N VAL A 54 11.46 -11.55 -5.99
CA VAL A 54 12.50 -10.53 -5.77
C VAL A 54 12.91 -10.46 -4.30
N GLY A 55 11.95 -10.36 -3.38
CA GLY A 55 12.25 -10.28 -1.95
C GLY A 55 12.96 -11.52 -1.42
N ASN A 56 12.51 -12.71 -1.83
CA ASN A 56 13.15 -13.96 -1.46
C ASN A 56 14.59 -14.04 -2.00
N TYR A 57 14.82 -13.61 -3.25
CA TYR A 57 16.16 -13.51 -3.82
C TYR A 57 17.05 -12.52 -3.06
N LEU A 58 16.56 -11.30 -2.78
CA LEU A 58 17.32 -10.31 -1.99
C LEU A 58 17.74 -10.86 -0.62
N SER A 59 16.89 -11.68 0.01
CA SER A 59 17.18 -12.28 1.32
C SER A 59 18.26 -13.37 1.32
N SER A 60 18.63 -13.89 0.14
CA SER A 60 19.71 -14.87 -0.02
C SER A 60 21.05 -14.22 -0.34
N VAL A 61 21.04 -13.04 -0.96
CA VAL A 61 22.26 -12.31 -1.35
C VAL A 61 22.67 -11.21 -0.36
N ILE A 62 21.71 -10.60 0.33
CA ILE A 62 21.96 -9.50 1.28
C ILE A 62 21.88 -10.03 2.72
N PRO A 63 22.82 -9.66 3.62
CA PRO A 63 22.75 -10.03 5.03
C PRO A 63 21.45 -9.56 5.68
N MET A 64 20.88 -10.41 6.54
CA MET A 64 19.53 -10.23 7.08
C MET A 64 19.35 -8.96 7.92
N GLU A 65 20.40 -8.47 8.54
CA GLU A 65 20.39 -7.19 9.27
C GLU A 65 20.05 -6.04 8.33
N TYR A 66 20.73 -5.95 7.17
CA TYR A 66 20.45 -4.91 6.18
C TYR A 66 19.08 -5.07 5.55
N VAL A 67 18.62 -6.30 5.31
CA VAL A 67 17.26 -6.56 4.79
C VAL A 67 16.20 -6.04 5.76
N LYS A 68 16.35 -6.33 7.06
CA LYS A 68 15.42 -5.86 8.10
C LYS A 68 15.47 -4.35 8.28
N ILE A 69 16.65 -3.73 8.23
CA ILE A 69 16.79 -2.26 8.26
C ILE A 69 16.11 -1.64 7.05
N ALA A 70 16.36 -2.17 5.85
CA ALA A 70 15.70 -1.70 4.62
C ALA A 70 14.18 -1.84 4.72
N ALA A 71 13.67 -2.98 5.19
CA ALA A 71 12.23 -3.18 5.39
C ALA A 71 11.63 -2.18 6.40
N ALA A 72 12.33 -1.93 7.52
CA ALA A 72 11.90 -0.95 8.52
C ALA A 72 11.81 0.47 7.94
N ILE A 73 12.84 0.88 7.18
CA ILE A 73 12.87 2.18 6.49
C ILE A 73 11.75 2.25 5.46
N SER A 74 11.55 1.20 4.66
CA SER A 74 10.47 1.12 3.67
C SER A 74 9.10 1.24 4.31
N PHE A 75 8.85 0.60 5.46
CA PHE A 75 7.58 0.74 6.16
C PHE A 75 7.34 2.17 6.67
N ILE A 76 8.36 2.84 7.23
CA ILE A 76 8.24 4.26 7.63
C ILE A 76 7.96 5.12 6.40
N PHE A 77 8.68 4.88 5.31
CA PHE A 77 8.51 5.57 4.04
C PHE A 77 7.10 5.38 3.45
N PHE A 78 6.57 4.16 3.41
CA PHE A 78 5.21 3.88 2.95
C PHE A 78 4.17 4.51 3.87
N GLY A 79 4.43 4.58 5.18
CA GLY A 79 3.58 5.33 6.11
C GLY A 79 3.49 6.81 5.71
N LEU A 80 4.63 7.46 5.45
CA LEU A 80 4.66 8.85 4.98
C LEU A 80 4.00 9.01 3.59
N TRP A 81 4.29 8.12 2.65
CA TRP A 81 3.68 8.13 1.32
C TRP A 81 2.16 8.02 1.40
N THR A 82 1.65 7.10 2.20
CA THR A 82 0.20 6.87 2.36
C THR A 82 -0.53 8.12 2.84
N ILE A 83 0.08 8.92 3.72
CA ILE A 83 -0.47 10.21 4.18
C ILE A 83 -0.50 11.25 3.06
N ARG A 84 0.56 11.31 2.24
CA ARG A 84 0.61 12.21 1.08
C ARG A 84 -0.56 11.95 0.14
N GLY A 85 -0.94 10.68 -0.01
CA GLY A 85 -1.95 10.26 -0.98
C GLY A 85 -1.37 10.17 -2.39
N ASP A 86 -2.09 9.42 -3.22
CA ASP A 86 -1.78 9.22 -4.63
C ASP A 86 -2.77 10.02 -5.47
N GLU A 87 -2.27 10.69 -6.50
CA GLU A 87 -3.13 11.30 -7.53
C GLU A 87 -3.63 10.18 -8.44
N ILE A 88 -4.91 10.23 -8.80
CA ILE A 88 -5.47 9.32 -9.78
C ILE A 88 -5.00 9.84 -11.13
N ASP A 89 -3.97 9.22 -11.70
CA ASP A 89 -3.71 9.40 -13.13
C ASP A 89 -4.90 8.79 -13.88
N ASP A 90 -5.47 9.55 -14.81
CA ASP A 90 -6.45 9.05 -15.76
C ASP A 90 -5.74 8.01 -16.65
N GLU A 91 -5.63 6.77 -16.18
CA GLU A 91 -5.21 5.66 -17.03
C GLU A 91 -6.24 5.55 -18.15
N ASP A 92 -5.87 6.07 -19.33
CA ASP A 92 -6.66 5.98 -20.55
C ASP A 92 -7.10 4.53 -20.76
N GLU A 93 -8.38 4.25 -20.45
CA GLU A 93 -9.03 2.97 -20.74
C GLU A 93 -8.97 2.75 -22.26
N LYS A 94 -7.87 2.13 -22.73
CA LYS A 94 -7.82 1.63 -24.10
C LYS A 94 -8.91 0.59 -24.21
N LYS A 95 -9.89 0.83 -25.10
CA LYS A 95 -10.96 -0.13 -25.40
C LYS A 95 -10.35 -1.47 -25.82
N THR A 96 -10.16 -2.37 -24.87
CA THR A 96 -9.65 -3.71 -25.10
C THR A 96 -10.74 -4.53 -25.76
N LYS A 97 -10.38 -5.33 -26.77
CA LYS A 97 -11.29 -6.31 -27.40
C LYS A 97 -11.45 -7.58 -26.54
N PHE A 98 -11.03 -7.55 -25.28
CA PHE A 98 -10.98 -8.71 -24.39
C PHE A 98 -12.18 -8.72 -23.43
N GLY A 99 -12.52 -9.91 -22.90
CA GLY A 99 -13.61 -10.05 -21.93
C GLY A 99 -13.29 -9.39 -20.57
N PRO A 100 -14.32 -9.17 -19.71
CA PRO A 100 -14.20 -8.37 -18.48
C PRO A 100 -13.03 -8.77 -17.58
N VAL A 101 -12.84 -10.08 -17.36
CA VAL A 101 -11.76 -10.62 -16.49
C VAL A 101 -10.37 -10.22 -16.98
N ILE A 102 -10.12 -10.32 -18.29
CA ILE A 102 -8.80 -10.03 -18.87
C ILE A 102 -8.56 -8.52 -18.87
N THR A 103 -9.58 -7.72 -19.18
CA THR A 103 -9.50 -6.25 -19.13
C THR A 103 -9.13 -5.78 -17.74
N VAL A 104 -9.84 -6.27 -16.71
CA VAL A 104 -9.55 -5.93 -15.31
C VAL A 104 -8.17 -6.43 -14.91
N ALA A 105 -7.80 -7.67 -15.26
CA ALA A 105 -6.50 -8.22 -14.90
C ALA A 105 -5.34 -7.40 -15.48
N ILE A 106 -5.42 -6.96 -16.73
CA ILE A 106 -4.37 -6.15 -17.35
C ILE A 106 -4.29 -4.77 -16.71
N ALA A 107 -5.43 -4.08 -16.56
CA ALA A 107 -5.47 -2.75 -15.98
C ALA A 107 -4.95 -2.77 -14.52
N PHE A 108 -5.47 -3.68 -13.70
CA PHE A 108 -5.05 -3.81 -12.31
C PHE A 108 -3.57 -4.22 -12.20
N PHE A 109 -3.09 -5.10 -13.08
CA PHE A 109 -1.68 -5.50 -13.09
C PHE A 109 -0.74 -4.33 -13.39
N ILE A 110 -1.10 -3.49 -14.36
CA ILE A 110 -0.32 -2.30 -14.72
C ILE A 110 -0.35 -1.29 -13.57
N ALA A 111 -1.53 -1.01 -13.02
CA ALA A 111 -1.71 -0.05 -11.94
C ALA A 111 -0.92 -0.41 -10.66
N GLU A 112 -0.82 -1.71 -10.35
CA GLU A 112 -0.06 -2.24 -9.21
C GLU A 112 1.45 -2.40 -9.50
N MET A 113 1.89 -2.31 -10.75
CA MET A 113 3.29 -2.54 -11.09
C MET A 113 4.17 -1.36 -10.65
N GLY A 114 5.09 -1.63 -9.74
CA GLY A 114 5.97 -0.64 -9.13
C GLY A 114 5.33 0.13 -7.97
N ASP A 115 4.14 -0.26 -7.54
CA ASP A 115 3.40 0.47 -6.51
C ASP A 115 3.86 0.13 -5.08
N LYS A 116 3.40 0.92 -4.10
CA LYS A 116 3.68 0.76 -2.67
C LYS A 116 3.33 -0.64 -2.17
N THR A 117 2.23 -1.23 -2.62
CA THR A 117 1.82 -2.59 -2.23
C THR A 117 2.82 -3.62 -2.76
N GLN A 118 3.34 -3.45 -3.98
CA GLN A 118 4.36 -4.33 -4.55
C GLN A 118 5.70 -4.19 -3.80
N LEU A 119 6.18 -2.96 -3.57
CA LEU A 119 7.44 -2.71 -2.86
C LEU A 119 7.38 -3.19 -1.40
N MET A 120 6.23 -3.00 -0.74
CA MET A 120 5.95 -3.57 0.58
C MET A 120 6.00 -5.10 0.55
N THR A 121 5.41 -5.73 -0.45
CA THR A 121 5.44 -7.19 -0.62
C THR A 121 6.86 -7.71 -0.77
N VAL A 122 7.73 -7.00 -1.52
CA VAL A 122 9.17 -7.30 -1.59
C VAL A 122 9.82 -7.26 -0.20
N ALA A 123 9.56 -6.20 0.57
CA ALA A 123 10.13 -6.02 1.91
C ALA A 123 9.69 -7.13 2.88
N ILE A 124 8.40 -7.46 2.90
CA ILE A 124 7.83 -8.54 3.72
C ILE A 124 8.43 -9.89 3.31
N ALA A 125 8.50 -10.19 2.02
CA ALA A 125 9.07 -11.45 1.52
C ALA A 125 10.54 -11.60 1.93
N ALA A 126 11.31 -10.52 1.82
CA ALA A 126 12.71 -10.50 2.20
C ALA A 126 12.93 -10.69 3.71
N GLN A 127 12.02 -10.11 4.53
CA GLN A 127 12.08 -10.20 5.98
C GLN A 127 11.72 -11.59 6.53
N PHE A 128 10.63 -12.19 6.03
CA PHE A 128 10.06 -13.41 6.65
C PHE A 128 10.62 -14.73 6.09
N LYS A 129 11.24 -14.74 4.90
CA LYS A 129 11.75 -15.97 4.23
C LYS A 129 10.72 -17.10 4.12
N GLN A 130 9.44 -16.74 4.03
CA GLN A 130 8.32 -17.67 3.95
C GLN A 130 7.48 -17.34 2.70
N PRO A 131 8.02 -17.57 1.48
CA PRO A 131 7.46 -17.02 0.25
C PRO A 131 6.01 -17.45 -0.01
N ILE A 132 5.68 -18.72 0.24
CA ILE A 132 4.31 -19.23 0.05
C ILE A 132 3.32 -18.53 1.00
N TRP A 133 3.69 -18.34 2.27
CA TRP A 133 2.84 -17.68 3.26
C TRP A 133 2.69 -16.19 3.00
N VAL A 134 3.75 -15.53 2.50
CA VAL A 134 3.68 -14.13 2.11
C VAL A 134 2.79 -13.98 0.88
N LEU A 135 3.01 -14.77 -0.18
CA LEU A 135 2.22 -14.70 -1.42
C LEU A 135 0.74 -14.94 -1.18
N THR A 136 0.40 -15.98 -0.40
CA THR A 136 -1.00 -16.27 -0.07
C THR A 136 -1.59 -15.21 0.85
N GLY A 137 -0.83 -14.69 1.81
CA GLY A 137 -1.27 -13.62 2.71
C GLY A 137 -1.55 -12.32 1.97
N THR A 138 -0.63 -11.87 1.12
CA THR A 138 -0.81 -10.66 0.32
C THR A 138 -1.94 -10.79 -0.69
N THR A 139 -2.05 -11.94 -1.36
CA THR A 139 -3.16 -12.20 -2.31
C THR A 139 -4.52 -12.17 -1.61
N VAL A 140 -4.66 -12.83 -0.47
CA VAL A 140 -5.91 -12.79 0.30
C VAL A 140 -6.18 -11.37 0.82
N GLY A 141 -5.14 -10.68 1.27
CA GLY A 141 -5.27 -9.29 1.73
C GLY A 141 -5.82 -8.36 0.66
N MET A 142 -5.30 -8.47 -0.57
CA MET A 142 -5.77 -7.70 -1.72
C MET A 142 -7.25 -7.98 -2.03
N LEU A 143 -7.62 -9.26 -2.12
CA LEU A 143 -9.02 -9.64 -2.37
C LEU A 143 -9.97 -9.17 -1.27
N VAL A 144 -9.51 -9.15 -0.02
CA VAL A 144 -10.31 -8.63 1.10
C VAL A 144 -10.48 -7.13 0.97
N ALA A 145 -9.40 -6.38 0.69
CA ALA A 145 -9.47 -4.94 0.48
C ALA A 145 -10.41 -4.59 -0.68
N ASP A 146 -10.19 -5.16 -1.86
CA ASP A 146 -11.01 -4.89 -3.04
C ASP A 146 -12.44 -5.40 -2.89
N GLY A 147 -12.63 -6.54 -2.22
CA GLY A 147 -13.95 -7.03 -1.86
C GLY A 147 -14.71 -6.05 -0.98
N ILE A 148 -14.06 -5.47 0.03
CA ILE A 148 -14.64 -4.40 0.87
C ILE A 148 -14.95 -3.17 0.02
N GLY A 149 -14.05 -2.77 -0.89
CA GLY A 149 -14.26 -1.63 -1.78
C GLY A 149 -15.45 -1.83 -2.72
N ILE A 150 -15.54 -2.98 -3.39
CA ILE A 150 -16.61 -3.29 -4.35
C ILE A 150 -17.97 -3.45 -3.64
N LEU A 151 -18.03 -4.18 -2.53
CA LEU A 151 -19.28 -4.39 -1.78
C LEU A 151 -19.70 -3.11 -1.04
N GLY A 152 -18.73 -2.38 -0.51
CA GLY A 152 -18.93 -1.17 0.27
C GLY A 152 -18.95 0.12 -0.55
N GLY A 153 -18.70 0.08 -1.86
CA GLY A 153 -18.33 1.26 -2.66
C GLY A 153 -19.35 2.41 -2.65
N SER A 154 -20.64 2.11 -2.46
CA SER A 154 -21.68 3.15 -2.30
C SER A 154 -21.79 3.70 -0.86
N TRP A 155 -21.35 2.94 0.15
CA TRP A 155 -21.42 3.29 1.56
C TRP A 155 -20.11 3.90 2.08
N LEU A 156 -18.97 3.28 1.75
CA LEU A 156 -17.63 3.66 2.18
C LEU A 156 -17.24 5.03 1.61
N ALA A 157 -17.47 5.24 0.31
CA ALA A 157 -17.25 6.52 -0.37
C ALA A 157 -18.10 7.68 0.18
N LYS A 158 -19.21 7.37 0.88
CA LYS A 158 -20.12 8.38 1.46
C LYS A 158 -19.88 8.64 2.94
N HIS A 159 -19.37 7.68 3.72
CA HIS A 159 -19.36 7.76 5.19
C HIS A 159 -17.98 7.79 5.84
N VAL A 160 -16.92 7.35 5.14
CA VAL A 160 -15.57 7.35 5.71
C VAL A 160 -14.69 8.28 4.91
N PRO A 161 -14.34 9.46 5.46
CA PRO A 161 -13.42 10.37 4.80
C PRO A 161 -12.09 9.65 4.57
N GLU A 162 -11.65 9.60 3.32
CA GLU A 162 -10.42 8.95 2.84
C GLU A 162 -9.20 9.32 3.70
N LYS A 163 -9.17 10.56 4.20
CA LYS A 163 -8.19 11.04 5.17
C LYS A 163 -8.03 10.11 6.37
N TYR A 164 -9.11 9.71 7.03
CA TYR A 164 -9.00 8.89 8.25
C TYR A 164 -8.46 7.49 7.96
N ILE A 165 -8.82 6.91 6.81
CA ILE A 165 -8.29 5.63 6.35
C ILE A 165 -6.78 5.74 6.12
N LYS A 166 -6.35 6.75 5.34
CA LYS A 166 -4.93 7.01 5.05
C LYS A 166 -4.10 7.22 6.30
N TRP A 167 -4.59 8.02 7.26
CA TRP A 167 -3.90 8.25 8.53
C TRP A 167 -3.81 6.98 9.39
N GLY A 168 -4.87 6.16 9.43
CA GLY A 168 -4.86 4.87 10.11
C GLY A 168 -3.84 3.90 9.51
N ALA A 169 -3.82 3.80 8.18
CA ALA A 169 -2.89 2.95 7.46
C ALA A 169 -1.43 3.38 7.65
N ALA A 170 -1.17 4.69 7.55
CA ALA A 170 0.14 5.25 7.80
C ALA A 170 0.65 4.98 9.21
N LEU A 171 -0.23 5.05 10.21
CA LEU A 171 0.11 4.76 11.59
C LEU A 171 0.54 3.30 11.78
N VAL A 172 -0.19 2.35 11.18
CA VAL A 172 0.17 0.92 11.21
C VAL A 172 1.56 0.73 10.60
N PHE A 173 1.80 1.29 9.42
CA PHE A 173 3.09 1.23 8.75
C PHE A 173 4.24 1.79 9.59
N MET A 174 4.06 2.99 10.15
CA MET A 174 5.08 3.63 10.99
C MET A 174 5.36 2.81 12.26
N ILE A 175 4.33 2.28 12.94
CA ILE A 175 4.51 1.45 14.14
C ILE A 175 5.35 0.21 13.82
N PHE A 176 4.98 -0.52 12.76
CA PHE A 176 5.72 -1.73 12.38
C PHE A 176 7.14 -1.43 11.88
N GLY A 177 7.33 -0.31 11.18
CA GLY A 177 8.65 0.18 10.79
C GLY A 177 9.52 0.48 12.01
N ILE A 178 9.00 1.20 13.00
CA ILE A 178 9.71 1.53 14.24
C ILE A 178 10.03 0.27 15.06
N ILE A 179 9.04 -0.62 15.27
CA ILE A 179 9.26 -1.88 16.00
C ILE A 179 10.37 -2.69 15.32
N THR A 180 10.31 -2.85 14.00
CA THR A 180 11.33 -3.59 13.24
C THR A 180 12.70 -2.92 13.34
N LEU A 181 12.75 -1.59 13.35
CA LEU A 181 14.00 -0.84 13.47
C LEU A 181 14.65 -1.03 14.84
N ILE A 182 13.84 -1.02 15.91
CA ILE A 182 14.31 -1.29 17.28
C ILE A 182 14.82 -2.72 17.42
N ASP A 183 14.11 -3.69 16.82
CA ASP A 183 14.47 -5.11 16.88
C ASP A 183 15.80 -5.44 16.18
N VAL A 184 16.20 -4.65 15.18
CA VAL A 184 17.42 -4.90 14.38
C VAL A 184 18.62 -4.04 14.80
N LEU A 185 18.39 -2.85 15.37
CA LEU A 185 19.48 -1.94 15.71
C LEU A 185 20.27 -2.43 16.94
N PRO A 186 21.61 -2.39 16.90
CA PRO A 186 22.44 -2.65 18.07
C PRO A 186 22.09 -1.70 19.23
N TYR A 187 22.14 -2.19 20.47
CA TYR A 187 21.82 -1.41 21.69
C TYR A 187 22.53 -0.05 21.78
N ARG A 188 23.71 0.10 21.17
CA ARG A 188 24.43 1.38 21.09
C ARG A 188 23.60 2.50 20.45
N TYR A 189 22.81 2.16 19.43
CA TYR A 189 21.97 3.12 18.69
C TYR A 189 20.59 3.32 19.33
N LEU A 190 20.25 2.57 20.37
CA LEU A 190 19.03 2.76 21.17
C LEU A 190 19.23 3.71 22.36
N SER A 191 20.33 4.47 22.36
CA SER A 191 20.55 5.50 23.36
C SER A 191 19.72 6.75 23.05
N ALA A 192 19.36 7.50 24.09
CA ALA A 192 18.52 8.70 23.98
C ALA A 192 19.05 9.72 22.96
N ILE A 193 20.39 9.77 22.79
CA ILE A 193 21.06 10.66 21.83
C ILE A 193 20.66 10.40 20.37
N TYR A 194 20.29 9.16 20.00
CA TYR A 194 19.85 8.83 18.64
C TYR A 194 18.32 8.76 18.52
N ILE A 195 17.64 8.27 19.56
CA ILE A 195 16.18 8.15 19.57
C ILE A 195 15.51 9.53 19.52
N ILE A 196 15.98 10.50 20.32
CA ILE A 196 15.34 11.83 20.38
C ILE A 196 15.40 12.54 19.01
N PRO A 197 16.57 12.66 18.35
CA PRO A 197 16.62 13.23 17.00
C PRO A 197 15.78 12.47 15.99
N PHE A 198 15.78 11.13 16.03
CA PHE A 198 14.96 10.32 15.13
C PHE A 198 13.47 10.62 15.29
N CYS A 199 12.96 10.67 16.53
CA CYS A 199 11.57 11.00 16.80
C CYS A 199 11.24 12.43 16.34
N VAL A 200 12.13 13.40 16.61
CA VAL A 200 11.93 14.80 16.16
C VAL A 200 11.85 14.88 14.63
N VAL A 201 12.80 14.26 13.92
CA VAL A 201 12.80 14.24 12.45
C VAL A 201 11.55 13.56 11.91
N LEU A 202 11.15 12.41 12.48
CA LEU A 202 9.95 11.70 12.05
C LEU A 202 8.68 12.53 12.30
N SER A 203 8.56 13.19 13.45
CA SER A 203 7.43 14.09 13.73
C SER A 203 7.38 15.28 12.77
N ILE A 204 8.53 15.86 12.42
CA ILE A 204 8.62 16.92 11.42
C ILE A 204 8.19 16.41 10.05
N LEU A 205 8.65 15.24 9.63
CA LEU A 205 8.25 14.64 8.35
C LEU A 205 6.75 14.36 8.28
N VAL A 206 6.18 13.79 9.35
CA VAL A 206 4.73 13.55 9.46
C VAL A 206 3.97 14.88 9.40
N TYR A 207 4.46 15.93 10.06
CA TYR A 207 3.84 17.25 10.01
C TYR A 207 3.89 17.85 8.60
N ILE A 208 5.06 17.84 7.96
CA ILE A 208 5.24 18.40 6.61
C ILE A 208 4.38 17.64 5.60
N VAL A 209 4.43 16.31 5.59
CA VAL A 209 3.69 15.51 4.60
C VAL A 209 2.19 15.53 4.90
N GLY A 210 1.80 15.43 6.17
CA GLY A 210 0.40 15.31 6.58
C GLY A 210 -0.41 16.60 6.64
N PHE A 211 0.24 17.75 6.88
CA PHE A 211 -0.46 19.03 7.01
C PHE A 211 -0.19 19.99 5.86
N ARG A 212 0.95 19.92 5.16
CA ARG A 212 1.21 20.80 4.02
C ARG A 212 0.32 20.49 2.82
N ASN A 213 -0.14 19.25 2.68
CA ASN A 213 -1.06 18.85 1.60
C ASN A 213 -2.49 19.41 1.79
N LYS A 214 -2.89 19.71 3.04
CA LYS A 214 -4.22 20.30 3.34
C LYS A 214 -4.39 21.69 2.73
N ASN A 215 -3.33 22.51 2.74
CA ASN A 215 -3.39 23.87 2.22
C ASN A 215 -3.49 23.89 0.69
N SER A 216 -2.87 22.94 -0.02
CA SER A 216 -2.93 22.89 -1.49
C SER A 216 -4.30 22.48 -2.05
N ASP A 217 -5.05 21.62 -1.34
CA ASP A 217 -6.41 21.25 -1.74
C ASP A 217 -7.45 22.34 -1.36
N GLU A 218 -7.24 23.07 -0.26
CA GLU A 218 -8.04 24.24 0.12
C GLU A 218 -7.80 25.41 -0.86
N ASP A 219 -6.55 25.72 -1.22
CA ASP A 219 -6.21 26.77 -2.20
C ASP A 219 -6.75 26.47 -3.61
N LYS A 220 -6.75 25.20 -4.06
CA LYS A 220 -7.33 24.80 -5.37
C LYS A 220 -8.85 24.98 -5.42
N LYS A 221 -9.56 24.68 -4.33
CA LYS A 221 -11.03 24.88 -4.24
C LYS A 221 -11.42 26.36 -4.22
N ASP A 222 -10.63 27.19 -3.56
CA ASP A 222 -10.91 28.62 -3.49
C ASP A 222 -10.63 29.34 -4.83
N MET A 223 -9.67 28.87 -5.62
CA MET A 223 -9.44 29.37 -6.99
C MET A 223 -10.59 28.99 -7.94
N ASP A 224 -11.04 27.74 -7.95
CA ASP A 224 -12.13 27.26 -8.84
C ASP A 224 -13.48 27.96 -8.54
N ASN A 225 -13.76 28.24 -7.26
CA ASN A 225 -14.94 29.01 -6.86
C ASN A 225 -14.85 30.51 -7.17
N SER A 226 -13.67 31.04 -7.45
CA SER A 226 -13.47 32.46 -7.79
C SER A 226 -13.58 32.74 -9.29
N GLU A 227 -13.57 31.70 -10.12
CA GLU A 227 -13.74 31.77 -11.58
C GLU A 227 -15.19 31.48 -12.06
N MET A 228 -16.10 31.14 -11.15
CA MET A 228 -17.57 31.02 -11.36
C MET A 228 -18.32 32.29 -10.95
#